data_AF-A0A0A9XPN4-F1
#
_entry.id   AF-A0A0A9XPN4-F1
#
_cell.length_a   1.000
_cell.length_b   1.000
_cell.length_c   1.000
_cell.angle_alpha   90.00
_cell.angle_beta   90.00
_cell.angle_gamma   90.00
#
_symmetry.space_group_name_H-M   'P 1'
#
loop_
_entity.id
_entity.type
_entity.pdbx_description
1 polymer ?
#
loop_
_entity_poly.entity_id
_entity_poly.type
_entity_poly.pdbx_seq_one_letter_code
_entity_poly.pdbx_strand_id
1 'polypeptide(L)'
;ELLAACVGARLASHVMQELGSNLETWFWSDSTTVLAWIKRDITWGVFVMNRVNEIRSLTDMNRWYHIPGTSNPADLLSRGCTPRQLMQSRWWEGPQWLKMPPNEWPNSNF
;
A
#
# COMPACT_ATOMS: atom_id res chain seq x y z
N GLU A 1 7.35 -5.47 5.06
CA GLU A 1 6.32 -4.43 5.34
C GLU A 1 6.81 -2.98 5.27
N LEU A 2 7.46 -2.38 6.29
CA LEU A 2 7.76 -0.92 6.25
C LEU A 2 8.59 -0.47 5.03
N LEU A 3 9.58 -1.26 4.63
CA LEU A 3 10.36 -1.00 3.41
C LEU A 3 9.50 -1.08 2.15
N ALA A 4 8.56 -2.02 2.08
CA ALA A 4 7.64 -2.15 0.96
C ALA A 4 6.73 -0.92 0.85
N ALA A 5 6.22 -0.42 1.97
CA ALA A 5 5.47 0.83 2.03
C ALA A 5 6.30 2.04 1.53
N CYS A 6 7.57 2.13 1.95
CA CYS A 6 8.47 3.20 1.51
C CYS A 6 8.77 3.12 0.00
N VAL A 7 9.02 1.93 -0.54
CA VAL A 7 9.20 1.73 -1.99
C VAL A 7 7.92 2.07 -2.76
N GLY A 8 6.75 1.65 -2.26
CA GLY A 8 5.46 1.99 -2.84
C GLY A 8 5.19 3.50 -2.87
N ALA A 9 5.52 4.22 -1.80
CA ALA A 9 5.42 5.68 -1.73
C ALA A 9 6.31 6.37 -2.78
N ARG A 10 7.56 5.93 -2.94
CA ARG A 10 8.48 6.45 -3.97
C ARG A 10 7.94 6.21 -5.38
N LEU A 11 7.46 4.99 -5.66
CA LEU A 11 6.90 4.64 -6.96
C LEU A 11 5.68 5.50 -7.29
N ALA A 12 4.73 5.62 -6.35
CA ALA A 12 3.55 6.46 -6.55
C ALA A 12 3.93 7.91 -6.80
N SER A 13 4.82 8.49 -5.98
CA SER A 13 5.29 9.86 -6.16
C SER A 13 5.94 10.07 -7.53
N HIS A 14 6.76 9.14 -7.99
CA HIS A 14 7.40 9.24 -9.30
C HIS A 14 6.37 9.15 -10.44
N VAL A 15 5.48 8.16 -10.39
CA VAL A 15 4.43 8.00 -11.42
C VAL A 15 3.51 9.22 -11.49
N MET A 16 3.12 9.80 -10.36
CA MET A 16 2.28 11.00 -10.32
C MET A 16 2.98 12.22 -10.93
N GLN A 17 4.29 12.37 -10.69
CA GLN A 17 5.10 13.44 -11.28
C GLN A 17 5.16 13.29 -12.80
N GLU A 18 5.45 12.09 -13.32
CA GLU A 18 5.59 11.83 -14.75
C GLU A 18 4.26 11.91 -15.51
N LEU A 19 3.15 11.50 -14.90
CA LEU A 19 1.82 11.59 -15.51
C LEU A 19 1.26 13.02 -15.54
N GLY A 20 1.91 13.98 -14.86
CA GLY A 20 1.50 15.39 -14.86
C GLY A 20 0.07 15.64 -14.37
N SER A 21 -0.54 14.69 -13.66
CA SER A 21 -1.93 14.73 -13.24
C SER A 21 -2.05 14.38 -11.76
N ASN A 22 -2.91 15.13 -11.06
CA ASN A 22 -3.23 14.84 -9.66
C ASN A 22 -4.29 13.74 -9.61
N LEU A 23 -3.84 12.50 -9.77
CA LEU A 23 -4.71 11.33 -9.69
C LEU A 23 -5.02 11.00 -8.24
N GLU A 24 -6.27 10.65 -7.96
CA GLU A 24 -6.63 10.15 -6.65
C GLU A 24 -5.89 8.84 -6.37
N THR A 25 -5.23 8.76 -5.21
CA THR A 25 -4.31 7.65 -4.87
C THR A 25 -4.64 7.12 -3.48
N TRP A 26 -4.64 5.79 -3.35
CA TRP A 26 -4.86 5.07 -2.10
C TRP A 26 -3.74 4.06 -1.89
N PHE A 27 -3.26 3.99 -0.65
CA PHE A 27 -2.20 3.08 -0.24
C PHE A 27 -2.79 2.02 0.69
N TRP A 28 -2.44 0.75 0.45
CA TRP A 28 -2.96 -0.39 1.22
C TRP A 28 -1.81 -1.17 1.85
N SER A 29 -2.00 -1.57 3.10
CA SER A 29 -1.06 -2.42 3.85
C SER A 29 -1.86 -3.38 4.72
N ASP A 30 -1.47 -4.65 4.77
CA ASP A 30 -2.01 -5.63 5.72
C ASP A 30 -1.25 -5.62 7.05
N SER A 31 -0.19 -4.82 7.15
CA SER A 31 0.55 -4.60 8.39
C SER A 31 -0.04 -3.46 9.21
N THR A 32 -0.80 -3.82 10.24
CA THR A 32 -1.29 -2.89 11.27
C THR A 32 -0.15 -2.15 11.98
N THR A 33 1.02 -2.79 12.14
CA THR A 33 2.24 -2.16 12.67
C THR A 33 2.74 -1.03 11.78
N VAL A 34 2.84 -1.25 10.46
CA VAL A 34 3.25 -0.21 9.52
C VAL A 34 2.27 0.95 9.50
N LEU A 35 0.97 0.66 9.51
CA LEU A 35 -0.06 1.70 9.57
C LEU A 35 0.01 2.50 10.88
N ALA A 36 0.26 1.85 12.02
CA ALA A 36 0.44 2.53 13.29
C ALA A 36 1.66 3.46 13.26
N TRP A 37 2.78 3.02 12.68
CA TRP A 37 3.96 3.87 12.49
C TRP A 37 3.69 5.07 11.59
N ILE A 38 2.96 4.89 10.48
CA ILE A 38 2.63 5.96 9.53
C ILE A 38 1.64 6.96 10.12
N LYS A 39 0.62 6.52 10.86
CA LYS A 39 -0.49 7.37 11.31
C LYS A 39 -0.29 8.05 12.67
N ARG A 40 0.52 7.47 13.56
CA ARG A 40 0.70 8.01 14.93
C ARG A 40 1.83 9.01 14.99
N ASP A 41 1.59 10.14 15.65
CA ASP A 41 2.63 11.14 15.89
C ASP A 41 3.46 10.80 17.13
N ILE A 42 4.34 9.80 16.99
CA ILE A 42 5.21 9.29 18.04
C ILE A 42 6.63 9.17 17.47
N THR A 43 7.64 9.48 18.28
CA THR A 43 9.05 9.25 17.93
C THR A 43 9.39 7.76 17.99
N TRP A 44 9.74 7.19 16.84
CA TRP A 44 10.22 5.81 16.73
C TRP A 44 11.75 5.74 16.72
N GLY A 45 12.30 4.52 16.79
CA GLY A 45 13.74 4.31 16.57
C GLY A 45 14.16 4.81 15.18
N VAL A 46 15.39 5.31 15.07
CA VAL A 46 15.92 6.04 13.89
C VAL A 46 15.62 5.34 12.56
N PHE A 47 15.80 4.01 12.50
CA PHE A 47 15.52 3.24 11.29
C PHE A 47 14.07 3.39 10.82
N VAL A 48 13.11 3.27 11.75
CA VAL A 48 11.67 3.38 11.47
C VAL A 48 11.33 4.83 11.17
N MET A 49 11.79 5.76 12.01
CA MET A 49 11.46 7.17 11.89
C MET A 49 11.90 7.77 10.55
N ASN A 50 13.09 7.44 10.07
CA ASN A 50 13.58 7.94 8.77
C ASN A 50 12.65 7.51 7.61
N ARG A 51 12.14 6.27 7.65
CA ARG A 51 11.24 5.74 6.60
C ARG A 51 9.83 6.28 6.73
N VAL A 52 9.33 6.43 7.97
CA VAL A 52 8.04 7.05 8.24
C VAL A 52 8.03 8.50 7.76
N ASN A 53 9.08 9.27 8.05
CA ASN A 53 9.19 10.65 7.59
C ASN A 53 9.20 10.75 6.07
N GLU A 54 9.93 9.85 5.39
CA GLU A 54 9.93 9.80 3.94
C GLU A 54 8.54 9.46 3.37
N ILE A 55 7.88 8.43 3.89
CA ILE A 55 6.51 8.07 3.48
C ILE A 55 5.56 9.26 3.64
N ARG A 56 5.62 9.96 4.79
CA ARG A 56 4.79 11.14 5.07
C ARG A 56 5.12 12.34 4.21
N SER A 57 6.36 12.48 3.74
CA SER A 57 6.73 13.55 2.80
C SER A 57 6.27 13.29 1.37
N LEU A 58 6.10 12.01 0.99
CA LEU A 58 5.74 11.60 -0.37
C LEU A 58 4.24 11.32 -0.53
N THR A 59 3.51 11.09 0.57
CA THR A 59 2.12 10.64 0.55
C THR A 59 1.32 11.26 1.70
N ASP A 60 0.01 11.40 1.52
CA ASP A 60 -0.89 11.76 2.61
C ASP A 60 -1.09 10.55 3.54
N MET A 61 -0.73 10.70 4.81
CA MET A 61 -0.88 9.64 5.82
C MET A 61 -2.32 9.16 6.00
N ASN A 62 -3.32 10.00 5.68
CA ASN A 62 -4.74 9.65 5.75
C ASN A 62 -5.18 8.75 4.60
N ARG A 63 -4.38 8.66 3.53
CA ARG A 63 -4.61 7.79 2.37
C ARG A 63 -4.02 6.38 2.54
N TRP A 64 -3.55 6.03 3.74
CA TRP A 64 -3.09 4.68 4.08
C TRP A 64 -4.18 3.88 4.77
N TYR A 65 -4.57 2.77 4.18
CA TYR A 65 -5.68 1.92 4.62
C TYR A 65 -5.20 0.51 4.93
N HIS A 66 -5.94 -0.13 5.84
CA HIS A 66 -5.72 -1.53 6.14
C HIS A 66 -6.50 -2.41 5.18
N ILE A 67 -5.87 -3.49 4.73
CA ILE A 67 -6.53 -4.56 3.99
C ILE A 67 -6.23 -5.90 4.66
N PRO A 68 -7.17 -6.85 4.75
CA PRO A 68 -6.83 -8.20 5.22
C PRO A 68 -5.74 -8.82 4.34
N GLY A 69 -4.77 -9.52 4.95
CA GLY A 69 -3.70 -10.19 4.19
C GLY A 69 -4.22 -11.18 3.13
N THR A 70 -5.37 -11.81 3.36
CA THR A 70 -6.04 -12.68 2.36
C THR A 70 -6.57 -11.93 1.14
N SER A 71 -6.75 -10.62 1.25
CA SER A 71 -7.20 -9.72 0.19
C SER A 71 -6.06 -8.88 -0.40
N ASN A 72 -4.85 -8.99 0.14
CA ASN A 72 -3.67 -8.26 -0.30
C ASN A 72 -3.11 -8.86 -1.61
N PRO A 73 -3.21 -8.16 -2.76
CA PRO A 73 -2.71 -8.69 -4.02
C PRO A 73 -1.17 -8.72 -4.09
N ALA A 74 -0.46 -7.94 -3.27
CA ALA A 74 1.00 -7.89 -3.28
C ALA A 74 1.63 -9.21 -2.82
N ASP A 75 0.94 -9.94 -1.94
CA ASP A 75 1.43 -11.19 -1.33
C ASP A 75 1.71 -12.28 -2.36
N LEU A 76 0.92 -12.39 -3.41
CA LEU A 76 1.13 -13.41 -4.44
C LEU A 76 2.48 -13.26 -5.13
N LEU A 77 2.89 -12.02 -5.42
CA LEU A 77 4.16 -11.75 -6.10
C LEU A 77 5.33 -11.69 -5.11
N SER A 78 5.14 -11.09 -3.94
CA SER A 78 6.20 -10.92 -2.94
C SER A 78 6.64 -12.24 -2.31
N ARG A 79 5.73 -13.22 -2.18
CA ARG A 79 6.04 -14.57 -1.68
C ARG A 79 6.55 -15.52 -2.77
N GLY A 80 6.48 -15.09 -4.03
CA GLY A 80 6.78 -15.91 -5.19
C GLY A 80 5.59 -16.77 -5.62
N CYS A 81 5.38 -16.85 -6.94
CA CYS A 81 4.36 -17.70 -7.54
C CYS A 81 4.88 -18.31 -8.84
N THR A 82 4.32 -19.45 -9.22
CA THR A 82 4.59 -20.08 -10.52
C THR A 82 3.88 -19.32 -11.65
N PRO A 83 4.36 -19.41 -12.90
CA PRO A 83 3.66 -18.82 -14.05
C PRO A 83 2.19 -19.25 -14.15
N ARG A 84 1.89 -20.51 -13.83
CA ARG A 84 0.51 -21.02 -13.81
C ARG A 84 -0.35 -20.31 -12.77
N GLN A 85 0.14 -20.16 -11.54
CA GLN A 85 -0.59 -19.44 -10.48
C GLN A 85 -0.81 -17.97 -10.86
N LEU A 86 0.20 -17.32 -11.45
CA LEU A 86 0.09 -15.94 -11.90
C LEU A 86 -0.96 -15.78 -13.01
N MET A 87 -0.99 -16.69 -13.98
CA MET A 87 -2.02 -16.70 -15.03
C MET A 87 -3.42 -16.93 -14.48
N GLN A 88 -3.55 -17.83 -13.50
CA GLN A 88 -4.84 -18.15 -12.87
C GLN A 88 -5.37 -17.01 -12.00
N SER A 89 -4.50 -16.29 -11.30
CA SER A 89 -4.89 -15.18 -10.45
C SER A 89 -5.31 -13.93 -11.22
N ARG A 90 -4.88 -13.80 -12.48
CA ARG A 90 -5.08 -12.58 -13.31
C ARG A 90 -4.63 -11.32 -12.57
N TRP A 91 -3.49 -11.41 -11.89
CA TRP A 91 -3.00 -10.37 -10.98
C TRP A 91 -3.00 -8.95 -11.59
N TRP A 92 -2.66 -8.84 -12.89
CA TRP A 92 -2.63 -7.58 -13.63
C TRP A 92 -4.00 -6.92 -13.84
N GLU A 93 -5.10 -7.66 -13.65
CA GLU A 93 -6.47 -7.10 -13.73
C GLU A 93 -6.87 -6.35 -12.44
N GLY A 94 -6.04 -6.43 -11.39
CA GLY A 94 -6.34 -5.92 -10.07
C GLY A 94 -7.41 -6.75 -9.33
N PRO A 95 -7.52 -6.59 -8.00
CA PRO A 95 -8.53 -7.30 -7.23
C PRO A 95 -9.94 -6.77 -7.55
N GLN A 96 -10.93 -7.67 -7.53
CA GLN A 96 -12.33 -7.36 -7.83
C GLN A 96 -12.87 -6.19 -7.00
N TRP A 97 -12.54 -6.15 -5.70
CA TRP A 97 -13.03 -5.12 -4.79
C TRP A 97 -12.57 -3.71 -5.17
N LEU A 98 -11.41 -3.55 -5.83
CA LEU A 98 -10.91 -2.23 -6.22
C LEU A 98 -11.72 -1.62 -7.38
N LYS A 99 -12.47 -2.45 -8.10
CA LYS A 99 -13.40 -2.02 -9.16
C LYS A 99 -14.77 -1.64 -8.61
N MET A 100 -15.06 -1.99 -7.35
CA MET A 100 -16.31 -1.64 -6.68
C MET A 100 -16.23 -0.20 -6.13
N PRO A 101 -17.37 0.43 -5.82
CA PRO A 101 -17.42 1.71 -5.13
C PRO A 101 -16.59 1.72 -3.81
N PRO A 102 -15.99 2.86 -3.41
CA PRO A 102 -15.13 2.93 -2.22
C PRO A 102 -15.77 2.48 -0.90
N ASN A 103 -17.09 2.60 -0.77
CA ASN A 103 -17.85 2.11 0.39
C ASN A 103 -17.96 0.58 0.46
N GLU A 104 -17.63 -0.14 -0.61
CA GLU A 104 -17.59 -1.60 -0.68
C GLU A 104 -16.17 -2.16 -0.60
N TRP A 105 -15.16 -1.29 -0.50
CA TRP A 105 -13.78 -1.74 -0.34
C TRP A 105 -13.58 -2.45 1.00
N PRO A 106 -12.57 -3.33 1.12
CA PRO A 106 -12.28 -4.03 2.35
C PRO A 106 -12.06 -3.03 3.49
N ASN A 107 -13.00 -2.98 4.41
CA ASN A 107 -12.81 -2.27 5.68
C ASN A 107 -12.49 -3.31 6.73
N SER A 108 -11.27 -3.23 7.24
CA SER A 108 -10.86 -4.05 8.36
C SER A 108 -10.64 -3.09 9.51
N ASN A 109 -11.44 -3.26 10.55
CA ASN A 109 -11.41 -2.43 11.75
C ASN A 109 -9.97 -2.41 12.29
N PHE A 110 -9.27 -1.31 12.02
CA PHE A 110 -7.92 -1.00 12.49
C PHE A 110 -8.00 0.26 13.33
#